data_AF-A0A2S9FLV6-F1
#
_entry.id   AF-A0A2S9FLV6-F1
#
_cell.length_a   1.000
_cell.length_b   1.000
_cell.length_c   1.000
_cell.angle_alpha   90.00
_cell.angle_beta   90.00
_cell.angle_gamma   90.00
#
_symmetry.space_group_name_H-M   'P 1'
#
loop_
_entity.id
_entity.type
_entity.pdbx_description
1 polymer ?
#
loop_
_entity_poly.entity_id
_entity_poly.type
_entity_poly.pdbx_seq_one_letter_code
_entity_poly.pdbx_strand_id
1 'polypeptide(L)'
;DPNKVARFPKFDWPRIDAPYLREGLGDEAMDTLEAESLRQARAAFEADPHDVACFIAEPIQGEGGDRHFRPQFFAAMRKLCDEFDALLVFDEVQTGCGITGTPWAYQQLGIQPDVVAFGKKTQVCGLMAGGRVDEITDNVFTVSSRINS
;
A
#
# COMPACT_ATOMS: atom_id res chain seq x y z
N ASP A 1 -19.95 5.07 -7.39
CA ASP A 1 -20.97 4.84 -8.44
C ASP A 1 -20.83 3.42 -8.97
N PRO A 2 -21.73 2.50 -8.59
CA PRO A 2 -21.68 1.09 -8.99
C PRO A 2 -21.66 0.90 -10.52
N ASN A 3 -22.27 1.81 -11.28
CA ASN A 3 -22.38 1.70 -12.73
C ASN A 3 -21.02 1.85 -13.42
N LYS A 4 -20.08 2.59 -12.82
CA LYS A 4 -18.73 2.80 -13.38
C LYS A 4 -17.89 1.54 -13.43
N VAL A 5 -18.19 0.54 -12.58
CA VAL A 5 -17.37 -0.68 -12.44
C VAL A 5 -18.14 -1.99 -12.65
N ALA A 6 -19.45 -1.92 -12.85
CA ALA A 6 -20.32 -3.10 -12.92
C ALA A 6 -19.98 -4.07 -14.07
N ARG A 7 -19.49 -3.55 -15.20
CA ARG A 7 -19.24 -4.35 -16.42
C ARG A 7 -17.78 -4.77 -16.61
N PHE A 8 -16.88 -4.39 -15.70
CA PHE A 8 -15.48 -4.76 -15.81
C PHE A 8 -15.21 -6.03 -14.97
N PRO A 9 -14.55 -7.05 -15.55
CA PRO A 9 -14.14 -8.25 -14.81
C PRO A 9 -13.17 -7.86 -13.69
N LYS A 10 -13.19 -8.62 -12.60
CA LYS A 10 -12.41 -8.37 -11.40
C LYS A 10 -11.81 -9.68 -10.92
N PHE A 11 -10.58 -9.63 -10.42
CA PHE A 11 -10.06 -10.68 -9.55
C PHE A 11 -10.73 -10.58 -8.19
N ASP A 12 -10.91 -11.71 -7.52
CA ASP A 12 -11.45 -11.78 -6.16
C ASP A 12 -10.30 -11.65 -5.14
N TRP A 13 -9.59 -10.52 -5.21
CA TRP A 13 -8.47 -10.26 -4.30
C TRP A 13 -8.96 -9.79 -2.92
N PRO A 14 -8.27 -10.19 -1.84
CA PRO A 14 -8.65 -9.82 -0.50
C PRO A 14 -8.64 -8.29 -0.33
N ARG A 15 -9.65 -7.78 0.37
CA ARG A 15 -9.79 -6.36 0.72
C ARG A 15 -10.14 -6.24 2.19
N ILE A 16 -9.43 -5.35 2.87
CA ILE A 16 -9.63 -5.03 4.28
C ILE A 16 -10.25 -3.65 4.46
N ASP A 17 -10.77 -3.39 5.65
CA ASP A 17 -11.22 -2.06 6.05
C ASP A 17 -10.04 -1.09 6.17
N ALA A 18 -10.34 0.20 5.95
CA ALA A 18 -9.36 1.28 6.03
C ALA A 18 -9.51 2.03 7.37
N PRO A 19 -8.55 1.91 8.32
CA PRO A 19 -8.64 2.55 9.64
C PRO A 19 -8.12 4.00 9.59
N TYR A 20 -8.77 4.83 8.79
CA TYR A 20 -8.38 6.24 8.66
C TYR A 20 -8.87 7.09 9.84
N LEU A 21 -8.13 8.16 10.14
CA LEU A 21 -8.44 9.15 11.15
C LEU A 21 -9.81 9.79 10.91
N ARG A 22 -10.62 9.92 11.97
CA ARG A 22 -11.90 10.61 11.92
C ARG A 22 -12.00 11.62 13.04
N GLU A 23 -12.71 12.70 12.78
CA GLU A 23 -12.97 13.73 13.78
C GLU A 23 -13.72 13.14 15.00
N GLY A 24 -13.28 13.50 16.20
CA GLY A 24 -13.91 13.07 17.45
C GLY A 24 -13.58 11.65 17.93
N LEU A 25 -12.76 10.89 17.20
CA LEU A 25 -12.24 9.59 17.66
C LEU A 25 -10.96 9.80 18.49
N GLY A 26 -10.95 9.27 19.71
CA GLY A 26 -9.75 9.22 20.56
C GLY A 26 -8.82 8.08 20.17
N ASP A 27 -7.61 8.09 20.74
CA ASP A 27 -6.54 7.14 20.39
C ASP A 27 -6.94 5.67 20.61
N GLU A 28 -7.60 5.33 21.71
CA GLU A 28 -8.04 3.95 22.02
C GLU A 28 -9.04 3.41 20.97
N ALA A 29 -9.92 4.27 20.48
CA ALA A 29 -10.87 3.90 19.45
C ALA A 29 -10.19 3.72 18.09
N MET A 30 -9.16 4.53 17.80
CA MET A 30 -8.31 4.34 16.62
C MET A 30 -7.49 3.05 16.70
N ASP A 31 -6.93 2.72 17.86
CA ASP A 31 -6.21 1.46 18.10
C ASP A 31 -7.12 0.26 17.81
N THR A 32 -8.39 0.33 18.23
CA THR A 32 -9.38 -0.72 17.96
C THR A 32 -9.67 -0.89 16.47
N LEU A 33 -9.83 0.21 15.72
CA LEU A 33 -10.05 0.18 14.28
C LEU A 33 -8.85 -0.38 13.52
N GLU A 34 -7.64 -0.01 13.92
CA GLU A 34 -6.40 -0.52 13.35
C GLU A 34 -6.23 -2.01 13.65
N ALA A 35 -6.49 -2.44 14.88
CA ALA A 35 -6.42 -3.84 15.28
C ALA A 35 -7.39 -4.71 14.47
N GLU A 36 -8.61 -4.23 14.21
CA GLU A 36 -9.58 -4.95 13.37
C GLU A 36 -9.10 -5.05 11.92
N SER A 37 -8.57 -3.97 11.35
CA SER A 37 -8.04 -3.98 9.98
C SER A 37 -6.83 -4.93 9.85
N LEU A 38 -5.95 -4.95 10.85
CA LEU A 38 -4.81 -5.89 10.93
C LEU A 38 -5.26 -7.34 11.11
N ARG A 39 -6.34 -7.59 11.87
CA ARG A 39 -6.95 -8.92 12.00
C ARG A 39 -7.46 -9.42 10.64
N GLN A 40 -8.13 -8.56 9.87
CA GLN A 40 -8.57 -8.89 8.52
C GLN A 40 -7.39 -9.15 7.57
N ALA A 41 -6.34 -8.36 7.64
CA ALA A 41 -5.13 -8.55 6.84
C ALA A 41 -4.45 -9.89 7.14
N ARG A 42 -4.26 -10.21 8.42
CA ARG A 42 -3.71 -11.50 8.86
C ARG A 42 -4.59 -12.67 8.38
N ALA A 43 -5.90 -12.56 8.55
CA ALA A 43 -6.82 -13.59 8.06
C ALA A 43 -6.72 -13.81 6.55
N ALA A 44 -6.52 -12.75 5.76
CA ALA A 44 -6.30 -12.87 4.32
C ALA A 44 -4.99 -13.61 3.98
N PHE A 45 -3.90 -13.30 4.68
CA PHE A 45 -2.63 -14.02 4.51
C PHE A 45 -2.71 -15.49 4.94
N GLU A 46 -3.43 -15.79 6.02
CA GLU A 46 -3.59 -17.15 6.56
C GLU A 46 -4.58 -18.00 5.76
N ALA A 47 -5.58 -17.39 5.13
CA ALA A 47 -6.58 -18.08 4.31
C ALA A 47 -5.98 -18.60 2.99
N ASP A 48 -5.09 -17.82 2.38
CA ASP A 48 -4.41 -18.16 1.12
C ASP A 48 -2.88 -18.13 1.31
N PRO A 49 -2.30 -19.12 2.01
CA PRO A 49 -0.87 -19.15 2.30
C PRO A 49 -0.04 -19.06 1.00
N HIS A 50 0.90 -18.12 0.99
CA HIS A 50 1.84 -17.89 -0.12
C HIS A 50 1.22 -17.38 -1.44
N ASP A 51 -0.06 -17.00 -1.46
CA ASP A 51 -0.72 -16.47 -2.68
C ASP A 51 -0.80 -14.93 -2.70
N VAL A 52 -0.72 -14.28 -1.53
CA VAL A 52 -0.72 -12.82 -1.43
C VAL A 52 0.68 -12.26 -1.66
N ALA A 53 0.93 -11.72 -2.86
CA ALA A 53 2.25 -11.20 -3.24
C ALA A 53 2.63 -9.87 -2.59
N CYS A 54 1.66 -8.99 -2.31
CA CYS A 54 1.93 -7.67 -1.73
C CYS A 54 0.71 -7.05 -1.05
N PHE A 55 0.97 -6.09 -0.17
CA PHE A 55 0.00 -5.10 0.27
C PHE A 55 0.23 -3.79 -0.48
N ILE A 56 -0.83 -3.19 -1.02
CA ILE A 56 -0.80 -1.90 -1.71
C ILE A 56 -1.69 -0.87 -1.01
N ALA A 57 -1.17 0.34 -0.79
CA ALA A 57 -1.94 1.43 -0.21
C ALA A 57 -1.51 2.80 -0.74
N GLU A 58 -2.45 3.75 -0.75
CA GLU A 58 -2.11 5.17 -0.76
C GLU A 58 -1.70 5.57 0.67
N PRO A 59 -0.60 6.32 0.89
CA PRO A 59 -0.24 6.84 2.22
C PRO A 59 -1.35 7.71 2.83
N ILE A 60 -2.08 8.43 1.97
CA ILE A 60 -3.31 9.19 2.25
C ILE A 60 -4.23 8.92 1.06
N GLN A 61 -5.43 8.38 1.28
CA GLN A 61 -6.35 8.11 0.16
C GLN A 61 -6.96 9.41 -0.36
N GLY A 62 -6.65 9.77 -1.60
CA GLY A 62 -7.13 11.03 -2.19
C GLY A 62 -8.58 10.97 -2.65
N GLU A 63 -8.84 10.23 -3.73
CA GLU A 63 -10.19 10.12 -4.33
C GLU A 63 -11.22 9.45 -3.40
N GLY A 64 -10.74 8.71 -2.39
CA GLY A 64 -11.55 8.15 -1.31
C GLY A 64 -12.08 9.20 -0.32
N GLY A 65 -11.58 10.43 -0.38
CA GLY A 65 -11.96 11.57 0.45
C GLY A 65 -10.89 11.95 1.47
N ASP A 66 -9.67 12.24 1.01
CA ASP A 66 -8.51 12.71 1.79
C ASP A 66 -8.37 12.01 3.16
N ARG A 67 -8.33 10.67 3.13
CA ARG A 67 -8.34 9.85 4.35
C ARG A 67 -6.92 9.58 4.80
N HIS A 68 -6.54 10.18 5.93
CA HIS A 68 -5.23 10.02 6.56
C HIS A 68 -5.21 8.79 7.48
N PHE A 69 -4.07 8.09 7.53
CA PHE A 69 -3.83 7.00 8.46
C PHE A 69 -2.75 7.38 9.47
N ARG A 70 -2.77 6.75 10.66
CA ARG A 70 -1.66 6.91 11.60
C ARG A 70 -0.45 6.09 11.15
N PRO A 71 0.79 6.54 11.39
CA PRO A 71 2.00 5.77 11.08
C PRO A 71 2.02 4.36 11.68
N GLN A 72 1.40 4.17 12.85
CA GLN A 72 1.34 2.90 13.58
C GLN A 72 0.68 1.79 12.77
N PHE A 73 -0.39 2.11 12.02
CA PHE A 73 -1.05 1.14 11.14
C PHE A 73 -0.09 0.61 10.07
N PHE A 74 0.60 1.51 9.36
CA PHE A 74 1.54 1.10 8.32
C PHE A 74 2.79 0.42 8.88
N ALA A 75 3.24 0.78 10.08
CA ALA A 75 4.31 0.07 10.77
C ALA A 75 3.93 -1.38 11.10
N ALA A 76 2.68 -1.61 11.52
CA ALA A 76 2.15 -2.95 11.76
C ALA A 76 1.96 -3.73 10.45
N MET A 77 1.43 -3.09 9.40
CA MET A 77 1.32 -3.71 8.08
C MET A 77 2.69 -4.08 7.49
N ARG A 78 3.72 -3.25 7.67
CA ARG A 78 5.10 -3.59 7.24
C ARG A 78 5.58 -4.87 7.91
N LYS A 79 5.45 -4.97 9.24
CA LYS A 79 5.83 -6.19 9.99
C LYS A 79 5.05 -7.42 9.51
N LEU A 80 3.76 -7.24 9.22
CA LEU A 80 2.91 -8.32 8.73
C LEU A 80 3.32 -8.76 7.32
N CYS A 81 3.63 -7.83 6.41
CA CYS A 81 4.14 -8.16 5.08
C CYS A 81 5.47 -8.92 5.19
N ASP A 82 6.35 -8.51 6.10
CA ASP A 82 7.62 -9.20 6.37
C ASP A 82 7.41 -10.64 6.87
N GLU A 83 6.48 -10.83 7.81
CA GLU A 83 6.14 -12.15 8.37
C GLU A 83 5.64 -13.14 7.30
N PHE A 84 4.93 -12.66 6.28
CA PHE A 84 4.29 -13.48 5.26
C PHE A 84 5.01 -13.45 3.89
N ASP A 85 6.24 -12.95 3.83
CA ASP A 85 7.02 -12.84 2.59
C ASP A 85 6.33 -12.05 1.45
N ALA A 86 5.53 -11.05 1.83
CA ALA A 86 4.84 -10.15 0.91
C ALA A 86 5.54 -8.78 0.83
N LEU A 87 5.44 -8.12 -0.32
CA LEU A 87 6.00 -6.77 -0.50
C LEU A 87 5.05 -5.69 0.05
N LEU A 88 5.60 -4.60 0.55
CA LEU A 88 4.86 -3.38 0.88
C LEU A 88 5.00 -2.36 -0.27
N VAL A 89 3.86 -1.98 -0.87
CA VAL A 89 3.80 -1.04 -2.00
C VAL A 89 3.02 0.22 -1.60
N PHE A 90 3.64 1.39 -1.82
CA PHE A 90 2.92 2.66 -1.72
C PHE A 90 2.58 3.21 -3.12
N ASP A 91 1.30 3.53 -3.32
CA ASP A 91 0.84 4.34 -4.45
C ASP A 91 0.96 5.82 -4.05
N GLU A 92 2.03 6.45 -4.53
CA GLU A 92 2.32 7.86 -4.34
C GLU A 92 2.03 8.68 -5.61
N VAL A 93 1.19 8.17 -6.52
CA VAL A 93 0.80 8.89 -7.73
C VAL A 93 0.17 10.24 -7.38
N GLN A 94 -0.60 10.33 -6.29
CA GLN A 94 -1.22 11.58 -5.83
C GLN A 94 -0.43 12.29 -4.72
N THR A 95 0.06 11.53 -3.74
CA THR A 95 0.76 12.04 -2.54
C THR A 95 2.24 12.35 -2.76
N GLY A 96 2.82 11.88 -3.87
CA GLY A 96 4.23 12.09 -4.17
C GLY A 96 4.55 13.47 -4.73
N CYS A 97 5.85 13.68 -4.95
CA CYS A 97 6.45 14.88 -5.52
C CYS A 97 6.13 16.17 -4.72
N GLY A 98 6.32 16.10 -3.39
CA GLY A 98 6.42 17.29 -2.54
C GLY A 98 5.11 17.81 -1.95
N ILE A 99 3.94 17.26 -2.29
CA ILE A 99 2.65 17.84 -1.87
C ILE A 99 2.44 17.81 -0.35
N THR A 100 3.01 16.84 0.35
CA THR A 100 2.90 16.70 1.81
C THR A 100 4.04 17.38 2.59
N GLY A 101 4.99 18.03 1.88
CA GLY A 101 6.15 18.70 2.45
C GLY A 101 7.47 17.90 2.39
N THR A 102 7.41 16.61 2.07
CA THR A 102 8.56 15.77 1.70
C THR A 102 8.40 15.26 0.26
N PRO A 103 9.48 14.82 -0.41
CA PRO A 103 9.38 14.23 -1.76
C PRO A 103 8.31 13.14 -1.86
N TRP A 104 8.18 12.31 -0.83
CA TRP A 104 7.19 11.23 -0.72
C TRP A 104 6.55 11.24 0.67
N ALA A 105 5.25 10.95 0.76
CA ALA A 105 4.52 10.94 2.03
C ALA A 105 5.02 9.82 2.98
N TYR A 106 5.45 8.67 2.46
CA TYR A 106 5.99 7.57 3.28
C TYR A 106 7.19 8.01 4.15
N GLN A 107 7.93 9.04 3.73
CA GLN A 107 9.08 9.56 4.47
C GLN A 107 8.66 10.20 5.80
N GLN A 108 7.48 10.83 5.85
CA GLN A 108 6.92 11.38 7.09
C GLN A 108 6.29 10.30 7.96
N LEU A 109 5.84 9.19 7.36
CA LEU A 109 5.35 8.02 8.09
C LEU A 109 6.49 7.20 8.71
N GLY A 110 7.73 7.36 8.25
CA GLY A 110 8.89 6.59 8.72
C GLY A 110 8.85 5.13 8.31
N ILE A 111 8.14 4.80 7.23
CA ILE A 111 7.95 3.43 6.74
C ILE A 111 8.72 3.25 5.43
N GLN A 112 9.52 2.19 5.33
CA GLN A 112 10.25 1.85 4.11
C GLN A 112 9.42 0.88 3.25
N PRO A 113 8.87 1.34 2.10
CA PRO A 113 8.27 0.43 1.13
C PRO A 113 9.34 -0.31 0.33
N ASP A 114 8.95 -1.45 -0.25
CA ASP A 114 9.77 -2.18 -1.23
C ASP A 114 9.56 -1.60 -2.64
N VAL A 115 8.36 -1.10 -2.94
CA VAL A 115 8.01 -0.47 -4.22
C VAL A 115 7.21 0.82 -4.00
N VAL A 116 7.50 1.85 -4.79
CA VAL A 116 6.72 3.10 -4.84
C VAL A 116 6.27 3.34 -6.27
N ALA A 117 4.95 3.38 -6.49
CA ALA A 117 4.37 3.84 -7.74
C ALA A 117 4.24 5.37 -7.71
N PHE A 118 4.59 6.04 -8.81
CA PHE A 118 4.54 7.50 -8.91
C PHE A 118 4.03 7.98 -10.26
N GLY A 119 3.55 9.22 -10.29
CA GLY A 119 2.98 9.84 -11.48
C GLY A 119 2.46 11.25 -11.21
N LYS A 120 1.49 11.69 -12.02
CA LYS A 120 0.88 13.02 -11.97
C LYS A 120 1.92 14.15 -12.00
N LYS A 121 2.36 14.62 -10.83
CA LYS A 121 3.27 15.77 -10.68
C LYS A 121 4.64 15.52 -11.34
N THR A 122 5.10 14.28 -11.34
CA THR A 122 6.37 13.87 -11.97
C THR A 122 6.33 13.93 -13.51
N GLN A 123 5.17 14.17 -14.12
CA GLN A 123 4.89 14.11 -15.56
C GLN A 123 5.02 12.70 -16.14
N VAL A 124 6.21 12.11 -16.06
CA VAL A 124 6.44 10.70 -16.38
C VAL A 124 6.04 9.86 -15.17
N CYS A 125 5.19 8.85 -15.42
CA CYS A 125 4.83 7.86 -14.41
C CYS A 125 5.86 6.74 -14.38
N GLY A 126 5.90 6.02 -13.27
CA GLY A 126 6.79 4.88 -13.14
C GLY A 126 6.75 4.28 -11.75
N LEU A 127 7.77 3.49 -11.47
CA LEU A 127 7.96 2.84 -10.19
C LEU A 127 9.43 2.95 -9.76
N MET A 128 9.65 3.06 -8.47
CA MET A 128 10.95 2.85 -7.82
C MET A 128 10.83 1.56 -7.02
N ALA A 129 11.84 0.69 -7.08
CA ALA A 129 11.83 -0.59 -6.38
C ALA A 129 13.23 -0.90 -5.81
N GLY A 130 13.26 -1.70 -4.75
CA GLY A 130 14.48 -2.21 -4.14
C GLY A 130 14.15 -3.03 -2.90
N GLY A 131 15.07 -3.07 -1.94
CA GLY A 131 14.84 -3.78 -0.67
C GLY A 131 14.65 -5.26 -0.92
N ARG A 132 13.49 -5.81 -0.54
CA ARG A 132 13.20 -7.24 -0.73
C ARG A 132 13.10 -7.67 -2.20
N VAL A 133 12.85 -6.74 -3.12
CA VAL A 133 12.85 -7.04 -4.56
C VAL A 133 14.23 -7.54 -5.02
N ASP A 134 15.30 -7.01 -4.43
CA ASP A 134 16.68 -7.35 -4.78
C ASP A 134 17.12 -8.73 -4.22
N GLU A 135 16.32 -9.32 -3.32
CA GLU A 135 16.53 -10.70 -2.84
C GLU A 135 16.31 -11.73 -3.96
N ILE A 136 15.48 -11.37 -4.96
CA ILE A 136 15.22 -12.17 -6.16
C ILE A 136 16.14 -11.69 -7.28
N THR A 137 17.23 -12.43 -7.52
CA THR A 137 18.32 -12.00 -8.40
C THR A 137 17.95 -11.90 -9.88
N ASP A 138 16.88 -12.57 -10.30
CA ASP A 138 16.34 -12.58 -11.66
C ASP A 138 15.06 -11.72 -11.79
N ASN A 139 14.92 -10.70 -10.94
CA ASN A 139 13.79 -9.77 -10.97
C ASN A 139 13.71 -8.94 -12.27
N VAL A 140 12.58 -8.24 -12.43
CA VAL A 140 12.24 -7.45 -13.63
C VAL A 140 13.16 -6.24 -13.89
N PHE A 141 14.09 -5.90 -13.00
CA PHE A 141 15.07 -4.83 -13.27
C PHE A 141 16.39 -5.38 -13.81
N THR A 142 16.61 -6.69 -13.72
CA THR A 142 17.85 -7.35 -14.13
C THR A 142 17.66 -8.23 -15.37
N VAL A 143 16.48 -8.83 -15.52
CA VAL A 143 16.16 -9.73 -16.65
C VAL A 143 15.11 -9.09 -17.55
N SER A 144 15.45 -8.94 -18.83
CA SER A 144 14.50 -8.47 -19.84
C SER A 144 13.44 -9.54 -20.16
N SER A 145 12.19 -9.10 -20.29
CA SER A 145 11.01 -9.89 -20.61
C SER A 145 10.06 -9.03 -21.46
N ARG A 146 8.99 -9.63 -22.01
CA ARG A 146 7.98 -8.86 -22.77
C ARG A 146 7.20 -7.83 -21.95
N ILE A 147 7.26 -7.91 -20.62
CA ILE A 147 6.46 -7.07 -19.71
C ILE A 147 7.24 -5.82 -19.27
N ASN A 148 8.57 -5.87 -19.30
CA ASN A 148 9.47 -4.81 -18.83
C ASN A 148 10.47 -4.32 -19.91
N SER A 149 10.24 -4.70 -21.18
CA SER A 149 10.95 -4.22 -22.36
C SER A 149 10.37 -2.93 -22.91
#